data_AF-A0A2S9GKU1-F1
#
_entry.id   AF-A0A2S9GKU1-F1
#
_cell.length_a   1.000
_cell.length_b   1.000
_cell.length_c   1.000
_cell.angle_alpha   90.00
_cell.angle_beta   90.00
_cell.angle_gamma   90.00
#
_symmetry.space_group_name_H-M   'P 1'
#
loop_
_entity.id
_entity.type
_entity.pdbx_description
1 polymer ?
#
loop_
_entity_poly.entity_id
_entity_poly.type
_entity_poly.pdbx_seq_one_letter_code
_entity_poly.pdbx_strand_id
1 'polypeptide(L)'
;GIENFSLLVSHVLVPPAIAAIMESPTCRVQAFLAAGHVCCVMGTDEYPPLCDKYGIPIVVTGFEPLDILEGIRRTVLQLESG
;
A
#
# COMPACT_ATOMS: atom_id res chain seq x y z
N GLY A 1 -10.58 23.29 -27.86
CA GLY A 1 -10.61 22.59 -26.55
C GLY A 1 -11.91 22.91 -25.84
N ILE A 2 -12.07 22.49 -24.58
CA ILE A 2 -13.22 22.87 -23.73
C ILE A 2 -12.75 23.96 -22.76
N GLU A 3 -13.33 25.16 -22.84
CA GLU A 3 -12.83 26.36 -22.13
C GLU A 3 -13.47 26.58 -20.76
N ASN A 4 -14.56 25.86 -20.46
CA ASN A 4 -15.35 25.99 -19.24
C ASN A 4 -15.25 24.74 -18.33
N PHE A 5 -14.22 23.92 -18.51
CA PHE A 5 -13.94 22.76 -17.67
C PHE A 5 -12.66 23.01 -16.86
N SER A 6 -12.79 22.97 -15.54
CA SER A 6 -11.66 23.07 -14.61
C SER A 6 -11.83 22.06 -13.48
N LEU A 7 -10.71 21.60 -12.93
CA LEU A 7 -10.68 20.67 -11.81
C LEU A 7 -9.61 21.14 -10.82
N LEU A 8 -9.97 21.22 -9.53
CA LEU A 8 -8.98 21.37 -8.47
C LEU A 8 -8.45 19.97 -8.11
N VAL A 9 -7.19 19.71 -8.46
CA VAL A 9 -6.60 18.37 -8.37
C VAL A 9 -5.93 18.19 -7.00
N SER A 10 -6.49 17.29 -6.18
CA SER A 10 -5.92 16.88 -4.88
C SER A 10 -5.61 15.38 -4.83
N HIS A 11 -5.21 14.79 -5.96
CA HIS A 11 -4.81 13.38 -6.02
C HIS A 11 -3.52 13.14 -5.23
N VAL A 12 -3.40 11.94 -4.65
CA VAL A 12 -2.24 11.49 -3.88
C VAL A 12 -1.77 10.13 -4.40
N LEU A 13 -0.48 9.83 -4.17
CA LEU A 13 0.12 8.55 -4.49
C LEU A 13 0.28 7.71 -3.23
N VAL A 14 0.05 6.40 -3.34
CA VAL A 14 0.16 5.47 -2.21
C VAL A 14 1.62 5.16 -1.81
N PRO A 15 2.55 4.86 -2.74
CA PRO A 15 3.95 4.56 -2.37
C PRO A 15 4.64 5.67 -1.57
N PRO A 16 4.52 6.97 -1.93
CA PRO A 16 5.07 8.05 -1.11
C PRO A 16 4.43 8.17 0.27
N ALA A 17 3.13 7.87 0.40
CA ALA A 17 2.45 7.87 1.70
C ALA A 17 2.98 6.75 2.62
N ILE A 18 3.21 5.55 2.06
CA ILE A 18 3.85 4.44 2.79
C ILE A 18 5.25 4.86 3.26
N ALA A 19 6.06 5.42 2.36
CA ALA A 19 7.40 5.91 2.70
C ALA A 19 7.38 6.95 3.83
N ALA A 20 6.46 7.92 3.77
CA ALA A 20 6.30 8.93 4.80
C ALA A 20 5.91 8.34 6.18
N ILE A 21 5.07 7.30 6.19
CA ILE A 21 4.74 6.58 7.44
C ILE A 21 5.99 5.88 7.97
N MET A 22 6.73 5.17 7.11
CA MET A 22 7.93 4.43 7.51
C MET A 22 9.09 5.31 7.97
N GLU A 23 9.20 6.52 7.43
CA GLU A 23 10.23 7.49 7.79
C GLU A 23 9.88 8.32 9.04
N SER A 24 8.67 8.15 9.58
CA SER A 24 8.27 8.81 10.83
C SER A 24 9.09 8.27 12.02
N PRO A 25 9.65 9.15 12.88
CA PRO A 25 10.43 8.73 14.06
C PRO A 25 9.59 7.97 15.10
N THR A 26 8.27 8.02 15.00
CA THR A 26 7.33 7.31 15.88
C THR A 26 6.62 6.15 15.19
N CYS A 27 7.10 5.73 14.01
CA CYS A 27 6.50 4.63 13.27
C CYS A 27 6.56 3.32 14.07
N ARG A 28 5.42 2.61 14.11
CA ARG A 28 5.27 1.27 14.70
C ARG A 28 4.69 0.26 13.71
N VAL A 29 4.51 0.66 12.45
CA VAL A 29 3.94 -0.18 11.42
C VAL A 29 4.98 -1.21 10.99
N GLN A 30 4.60 -2.48 11.00
CA GLN A 30 5.49 -3.59 10.65
C GLN A 30 5.16 -4.18 9.29
N ALA A 31 4.00 -3.86 8.71
CA ALA A 31 3.54 -4.36 7.42
C ALA A 31 2.36 -3.52 6.90
N PHE A 32 2.06 -3.62 5.60
CA PHE A 32 0.88 -2.99 5.00
C PHE A 32 -0.01 -3.98 4.27
N LEU A 33 -1.31 -3.76 4.36
CA LEU A 33 -2.29 -4.35 3.44
C LEU A 33 -2.54 -3.37 2.30
N ALA A 34 -2.07 -3.69 1.10
CA ALA A 34 -2.25 -2.85 -0.08
C ALA A 34 -3.65 -3.04 -0.67
N ALA A 35 -4.33 -1.93 -0.95
CA ALA A 35 -5.69 -1.93 -1.46
C ALA A 35 -5.75 -2.44 -2.91
N GLY A 36 -6.47 -3.53 -3.15
CA GLY A 36 -6.58 -4.15 -4.47
C GLY A 36 -7.07 -3.22 -5.58
N HIS A 37 -7.97 -2.27 -5.29
CA HIS A 37 -8.44 -1.29 -6.29
C HIS A 37 -7.34 -0.34 -6.76
N VAL A 38 -6.45 0.09 -5.86
CA VAL A 38 -5.31 0.94 -6.24
C VAL A 38 -4.35 0.10 -7.09
N CYS A 39 -4.05 -1.12 -6.65
CA CYS A 39 -3.17 -2.05 -7.36
C CYS A 39 -3.71 -2.43 -8.75
N CYS A 40 -5.03 -2.46 -8.94
CA CYS A 40 -5.66 -2.70 -10.24
C CYS A 40 -5.34 -1.59 -11.25
N VAL A 41 -5.23 -0.35 -10.78
CA VAL A 41 -4.91 0.81 -11.64
C VAL A 41 -3.41 0.99 -11.81
N MET A 42 -2.64 0.92 -10.71
CA MET A 42 -1.21 1.25 -10.71
C MET A 42 -0.29 0.05 -10.91
N GLY A 43 -0.81 -1.18 -10.83
CA GLY A 43 0.00 -2.39 -10.71
C GLY A 43 0.62 -2.54 -9.31
N THR A 44 1.67 -3.36 -9.21
CA THR A 44 2.38 -3.64 -7.95
C THR A 44 3.87 -3.32 -7.98
N ASP A 45 4.38 -2.81 -9.10
CA ASP A 45 5.83 -2.71 -9.37
C ASP A 45 6.56 -1.73 -8.45
N GLU A 46 5.83 -0.79 -7.84
CA GLU A 46 6.39 0.18 -6.89
C GLU A 46 6.51 -0.37 -5.45
N TYR A 47 5.92 -1.53 -5.14
CA TYR A 47 5.98 -2.11 -3.78
C TYR A 47 7.27 -2.87 -3.47
N PRO A 48 7.83 -3.73 -4.36
CA PRO A 48 9.08 -4.45 -4.06
C PRO A 48 10.24 -3.55 -3.60
N PRO A 49 10.52 -2.40 -4.22
CA PRO A 49 11.56 -1.49 -3.73
C PRO A 49 11.30 -0.95 -2.31
N LEU A 50 10.03 -0.78 -1.93
CA LEU A 50 9.66 -0.37 -0.57
C LEU A 50 9.86 -1.53 0.42
N CYS A 51 9.47 -2.75 0.04
CA CYS A 51 9.73 -3.94 0.84
C CYS A 51 11.23 -4.11 1.09
N ASP A 52 12.06 -3.98 0.05
CA ASP A 52 13.52 -4.11 0.15
C ASP A 52 14.14 -2.98 1.01
N LYS A 53 13.67 -1.74 0.84
CA LYS A 53 14.19 -0.58 1.57
C LYS A 53 13.87 -0.65 3.07
N TYR A 54 12.66 -1.04 3.43
CA TYR A 54 12.18 -0.97 4.81
C TYR A 54 12.11 -2.32 5.53
N GLY A 55 12.33 -3.43 4.83
CA GLY A 55 12.31 -4.78 5.40
C GLY A 55 10.95 -5.17 5.96
N ILE A 56 9.86 -4.75 5.29
CA ILE A 56 8.49 -5.05 5.72
C ILE A 56 7.68 -5.67 4.58
N PRO A 57 6.75 -6.59 4.89
CA PRO A 57 5.86 -7.14 3.88
C PRO A 57 4.73 -6.16 3.52
N ILE A 58 4.40 -6.12 2.23
CA ILE A 58 3.22 -5.44 1.69
C ILE A 58 2.36 -6.48 0.97
N VAL A 59 1.17 -6.76 1.51
CA VAL A 59 0.27 -7.81 1.00
C VAL A 59 -0.94 -7.16 0.33
N VAL A 60 -1.13 -7.41 -0.97
CA VAL A 60 -2.31 -6.94 -1.70
C VAL A 60 -3.54 -7.73 -1.24
N THR A 61 -4.60 -7.03 -0.88
CA THR A 61 -5.87 -7.62 -0.41
C THR A 61 -7.08 -7.05 -1.15
N GLY A 62 -8.13 -7.87 -1.26
CA GLY A 62 -9.47 -7.43 -1.61
C GLY A 62 -10.20 -6.80 -0.42
N PHE A 63 -11.51 -6.59 -0.57
CA PHE A 63 -12.36 -5.90 0.41
C PHE A 63 -13.44 -6.79 1.01
N GLU A 64 -13.62 -8.01 0.52
CA GLU A 64 -14.52 -8.96 1.15
C GLU A 64 -13.93 -9.42 2.50
N PRO A 65 -14.76 -9.77 3.49
CA PRO A 65 -14.28 -10.17 4.81
C PRO A 65 -13.25 -11.30 4.77
N LEU A 66 -13.43 -12.28 3.88
CA LEU A 66 -12.49 -13.39 3.71
C LEU A 66 -11.16 -12.94 3.08
N ASP A 67 -11.19 -11.98 2.16
CA ASP A 67 -9.97 -11.44 1.55
C ASP A 67 -9.12 -10.74 2.62
N ILE A 68 -9.75 -9.93 3.46
CA ILE A 68 -9.08 -9.23 4.55
C ILE A 68 -8.50 -10.22 5.55
N LEU A 69 -9.25 -11.26 5.93
CA LEU A 69 -8.76 -12.30 6.84
C LEU A 69 -7.55 -13.04 6.26
N GLU A 70 -7.59 -13.42 4.99
CA GLU A 70 -6.45 -14.08 4.33
C GLU A 70 -5.27 -13.13 4.14
N GLY A 71 -5.52 -11.84 3.83
CA GLY A 71 -4.51 -10.80 3.76
C GLY A 71 -3.77 -10.62 5.08
N ILE A 72 -4.50 -10.54 6.20
CA ILE A 72 -3.94 -10.50 7.56
C ILE A 72 -3.12 -11.78 7.82
N ARG A 73 -3.70 -12.95 7.55
CA ARG A 73 -3.04 -14.24 7.79
C ARG A 73 -1.71 -14.35 7.03
N ARG A 74 -1.67 -14.00 5.75
CA ARG A 74 -0.44 -13.99 4.94
C ARG A 74 0.59 -12.99 5.46
N THR A 75 0.13 -11.82 5.89
CA THR A 75 1.00 -10.79 6.47
C THR A 75 1.69 -11.30 7.73
N VAL A 76 0.92 -11.91 8.65
CA VAL A 76 1.50 -12.50 9.87
C VAL A 76 2.46 -13.62 9.53
N LEU A 77 2.11 -14.52 8.60
CA LEU A 77 3.02 -15.60 8.19
C LEU A 77 4.35 -15.08 7.63
N GLN A 78 4.34 -14.00 6.84
CA GLN A 78 5.57 -13.38 6.34
C GLN A 78 6.38 -12.73 7.48
N LEU A 79 5.73 -12.04 8.41
CA LEU A 79 6.41 -11.46 9.57
C LEU A 79 7.08 -12.52 10.46
N GLU A 80 6.44 -13.67 10.64
CA GLU A 80 7.01 -14.79 11.41
C GLU A 80 8.11 -15.55 10.65
N SER A 81 8.18 -15.43 9.32
CA SER A 81 9.23 -16.07 8.50
C SER A 81 10.51 -15.25 8.35
N GLY A 82 10.51 -13.97 8.76
CA GLY A 82 11.61 -13.02 8.57
C GLY A 82 11.63 -12.37 7.20
#